data_AF-A0A7Z2S6W8-F1
#
_entry.id   AF-A0A7Z2S6W8-F1
#
_cell.length_a   1.000
_cell.length_b   1.000
_cell.length_c   1.000
_cell.angle_alpha   90.00
_cell.angle_beta   90.00
_cell.angle_gamma   90.00
#
_symmetry.space_group_name_H-M   'P 1'
#
loop_
_entity.id
_entity.type
_entity.pdbx_description
1 polymer ?
#
loop_
_entity_poly.entity_id
_entity_poly.type
_entity_poly.pdbx_seq_one_letter_code
_entity_poly.pdbx_strand_id
1 'polypeptide(L)'
;MRRDESASGGGAEPCAIRVDPHRLVVFPNRIRDLRRTHGQSKLLALSARLPAIPYIRLSKIERGEVVARADELRAIAAAIGVEAVDLLIDIDAPDFDIARWAEPFQDGGAFDAAEEGFAVKLAAAVRTRRAGDRALTVAVLDRDYGIAPVILSRIENAHKTLDRWNAATVGALCRLMTVRDEGELRALVEAQYRAGALDAALVGFGDPEARRARMRARIAALVAELGGAAAPGPYAGGNGGSTAGTDRIPASPEPHVRRRAIAPPPLPAPPPPSFATIRLVPVFGAPRADGLIDPVIVPGALVEAPRHAGPRAFGLRACRPSLGAGLPGHGVLIVDPDAYPFGAGLAVLREDDGYRLLQTSYDLAGAMRGHSLNPPLDLALDGTDPARLAAVLAVIFP
;
A
#
# COMPACT_ATOMS: atom_id res chain seq x y z
N MET A 1 -67.46 -16.04 1.68
CA MET A 1 -67.09 -14.82 2.42
C MET A 1 -65.96 -15.16 3.39
N ARG A 2 -64.72 -14.98 2.97
CA ARG A 2 -63.51 -14.98 3.81
C ARG A 2 -62.72 -13.74 3.37
N ARG A 3 -62.27 -12.91 4.31
CA ARG A 3 -61.39 -11.78 4.04
C ARG A 3 -60.08 -11.99 4.79
N ASP A 4 -59.00 -11.94 4.02
CA ASP A 4 -57.82 -11.11 4.30
C ASP A 4 -57.30 -11.06 5.74
N GLU A 5 -56.42 -12.02 6.07
CA GLU A 5 -55.29 -11.74 6.96
C GLU A 5 -54.17 -11.08 6.14
N SER A 6 -54.30 -9.78 5.91
CA SER A 6 -53.21 -8.98 5.34
C SER A 6 -52.13 -8.78 6.39
N ALA A 7 -51.08 -9.60 6.35
CA ALA A 7 -49.94 -9.50 7.24
C ALA A 7 -49.26 -8.12 7.10
N SER A 8 -49.31 -7.33 8.17
CA SER A 8 -48.61 -6.05 8.26
C SER A 8 -47.11 -6.30 8.39
N GLY A 9 -46.39 -6.27 7.26
CA GLY A 9 -44.94 -6.25 7.24
C GLY A 9 -44.43 -4.98 7.93
N GLY A 10 -44.02 -5.10 9.19
CA GLY A 10 -43.36 -4.03 9.92
C GLY A 10 -42.01 -3.72 9.28
N GLY A 11 -41.95 -2.67 8.46
CA GLY A 11 -40.69 -2.13 7.98
C GLY A 11 -39.91 -1.59 9.17
N ALA A 12 -38.85 -2.28 9.57
CA ALA A 12 -37.91 -1.76 10.55
C ALA A 12 -37.30 -0.47 9.98
N GLU A 13 -37.22 0.59 10.78
CA GLU A 13 -36.50 1.80 10.36
C GLU A 13 -35.02 1.47 10.15
N PRO A 14 -34.40 1.91 9.03
CA PRO A 14 -33.02 1.58 8.73
C PRO A 14 -32.07 2.20 9.75
N CYS A 15 -30.95 1.50 10.04
CA CYS A 15 -30.00 1.94 11.06
C CYS A 15 -29.43 3.34 10.74
N ALA A 16 -29.70 4.32 11.61
CA ALA A 16 -29.29 5.71 11.40
C ALA A 16 -27.75 5.86 11.33
N ILE A 17 -27.22 6.12 10.13
CA ILE A 17 -25.78 6.27 9.91
C ILE A 17 -25.27 7.57 10.53
N ARG A 18 -24.61 7.45 11.69
CA ARG A 18 -23.76 8.51 12.24
C ARG A 18 -22.37 8.41 11.60
N VAL A 19 -22.09 9.25 10.61
CA VAL A 19 -20.77 9.26 9.98
C VAL A 19 -19.75 9.89 10.93
N ASP A 20 -18.77 9.11 11.38
CA ASP A 20 -17.60 9.66 12.08
C ASP A 20 -16.65 10.33 11.06
N PRO A 21 -16.45 11.67 11.11
CA PRO A 21 -15.54 12.38 10.22
C PRO A 21 -14.06 12.00 10.44
N HIS A 22 -13.75 11.38 11.59
CA HIS A 22 -12.41 10.92 11.95
C HIS A 22 -12.30 9.39 11.90
N ARG A 23 -13.20 8.68 11.20
CA ARG A 23 -13.20 7.20 11.06
C ARG A 23 -11.87 6.61 10.57
N LEU A 24 -11.09 7.38 9.80
CA LEU A 24 -9.78 6.98 9.26
C LEU A 24 -8.63 7.15 10.27
N VAL A 25 -8.84 7.89 11.37
CA VAL A 25 -7.86 8.08 12.43
C VAL A 25 -7.93 6.91 13.41
N VAL A 26 -6.94 6.02 13.31
CA VAL A 26 -6.80 4.82 14.13
C VAL A 26 -5.68 4.93 15.17
N PHE A 27 -4.80 5.94 15.06
CA PHE A 27 -3.65 6.11 15.94
C PHE A 27 -3.20 7.59 16.06
N PRO A 28 -3.90 8.44 16.84
CA PRO A 28 -3.42 9.78 17.15
C PRO A 28 -2.10 9.72 17.94
N ASN A 29 -1.17 10.61 17.64
CA ASN A 29 0.19 10.59 18.16
C ASN A 29 0.83 12.00 18.16
N ARG A 30 1.92 12.17 18.90
CA ARG A 30 2.65 13.43 19.08
C ARG A 30 3.82 13.64 18.10
N ILE A 31 3.99 12.77 17.11
CA ILE A 31 5.18 12.76 16.23
C ILE A 31 5.36 14.11 15.53
N ARG A 32 4.28 14.68 14.96
CA ARG A 32 4.32 15.97 14.26
C ARG A 32 4.80 17.10 15.16
N ASP A 33 4.28 17.16 16.38
CA ASP A 33 4.48 18.29 17.29
C ASP A 33 5.86 18.21 17.95
N LEU A 34 6.25 17.04 18.45
CA LEU A 34 7.59 16.81 19.00
C LEU A 34 8.67 17.01 17.92
N ARG A 35 8.47 16.48 16.71
CA ARG A 35 9.36 16.71 15.56
C ARG A 35 9.54 18.20 15.27
N ARG A 36 8.45 18.99 15.29
CA ARG A 36 8.49 20.45 15.05
C ARG A 36 9.19 21.21 16.17
N THR A 37 8.86 20.92 17.42
CA THR A 37 9.49 21.53 18.61
C THR A 37 10.99 21.23 18.66
N HIS A 38 11.40 20.03 18.21
CA HIS A 38 12.81 19.62 18.09
C HIS A 38 13.46 20.08 16.75
N GLY A 39 12.99 21.18 16.17
CA GLY A 39 13.61 21.86 15.02
C GLY A 39 13.40 21.21 13.65
N GLN A 40 12.78 20.04 13.56
CA GLN A 40 12.60 19.31 12.30
C GLN A 40 11.27 19.74 11.64
N SER A 41 11.23 20.91 11.01
CA SER A 41 9.97 21.50 10.51
C SER A 41 9.20 20.63 9.48
N LYS A 42 9.91 19.90 8.60
CA LYS A 42 9.35 19.06 7.53
C LYS A 42 9.49 17.56 7.84
N LEU A 43 8.45 16.77 7.53
CA LEU A 43 8.48 15.31 7.72
C LEU A 43 9.58 14.62 6.90
N LEU A 44 9.88 15.14 5.71
CA LEU A 44 10.97 14.62 4.86
C LEU A 44 12.34 14.66 5.58
N ALA A 45 12.58 15.63 6.46
CA ALA A 45 13.81 15.71 7.24
C ALA A 45 13.90 14.58 8.28
N LEU A 46 12.80 14.23 8.95
CA LEU A 46 12.73 13.05 9.83
C LEU A 46 12.81 11.75 9.02
N SER A 47 12.15 11.68 7.86
CA SER A 47 12.18 10.49 7.00
C SER A 47 13.58 10.18 6.45
N ALA A 48 14.43 11.20 6.30
CA ALA A 48 15.83 11.02 5.97
C ALA A 48 16.65 10.48 7.16
N ARG A 49 16.08 10.35 8.37
CA ARG A 49 16.76 9.83 9.57
C ARG A 49 16.49 8.36 9.89
N LEU A 50 15.52 7.71 9.22
CA LEU A 50 14.89 6.49 9.69
C LEU A 50 15.02 5.33 8.67
N PRO A 51 16.08 4.49 8.73
CA PRO A 51 16.43 3.44 7.74
C PRO A 51 15.36 2.41 7.41
N ALA A 52 14.33 2.34 8.23
CA ALA A 52 13.41 1.23 8.32
C ALA A 52 11.96 1.69 8.50
N ILE A 53 11.60 2.91 8.08
CA ILE A 53 10.20 3.36 8.00
C ILE A 53 9.97 4.23 6.73
N PRO A 54 9.34 3.74 5.64
CA PRO A 54 9.36 4.47 4.37
C PRO A 54 8.58 5.75 4.48
N TYR A 55 8.94 6.79 3.71
CA TYR A 55 8.24 8.08 3.72
C TYR A 55 6.70 7.95 3.67
N ILE A 56 6.17 7.05 2.83
CA ILE A 56 4.73 6.79 2.72
C ILE A 56 4.16 6.21 4.02
N ARG A 57 4.86 5.28 4.68
CA ARG A 57 4.43 4.69 5.95
C ARG A 57 4.57 5.69 7.09
N LEU A 58 5.69 6.39 7.18
CA LEU A 58 5.94 7.44 8.17
C LEU A 58 4.91 8.57 8.07
N SER A 59 4.50 8.95 6.84
CA SER A 59 3.41 9.90 6.59
C SER A 59 2.03 9.38 7.01
N LYS A 60 1.77 8.07 6.88
CA LYS A 60 0.55 7.45 7.43
C LYS A 60 0.57 7.35 8.95
N ILE A 61 1.74 7.11 9.55
CA ILE A 61 1.94 7.09 10.99
C ILE A 61 1.74 8.50 11.56
N GLU A 62 2.40 9.55 11.03
CA GLU A 62 2.21 10.94 11.51
C GLU A 62 0.73 11.37 11.40
N ARG A 63 0.03 10.98 10.33
CA ARG A 63 -1.40 11.26 10.12
C ARG A 63 -2.36 10.31 10.85
N GLY A 64 -1.85 9.35 11.62
CA GLY A 64 -2.64 8.39 12.42
C GLY A 64 -3.54 7.45 11.61
N GLU A 65 -3.30 7.28 10.30
CA GLU A 65 -4.03 6.37 9.40
C GLU A 65 -3.61 4.91 9.59
N VAL A 66 -2.45 4.67 10.19
CA VAL A 66 -1.96 3.33 10.55
C VAL A 66 -1.35 3.37 11.93
N VAL A 67 -1.46 2.26 12.66
CA VAL A 67 -0.78 2.11 13.94
C VAL A 67 0.70 1.82 13.70
N ALA A 68 1.58 2.58 14.34
CA ALA A 68 3.00 2.27 14.40
C ALA A 68 3.25 1.00 15.23
N ARG A 69 4.28 0.25 14.89
CA ARG A 69 4.81 -0.84 15.72
C ARG A 69 5.74 -0.26 16.80
N ALA A 70 5.96 -0.97 17.91
CA ALA A 70 6.80 -0.43 18.99
C ALA A 70 8.28 -0.29 18.61
N ASP A 71 8.76 -1.10 17.65
CA ASP A 71 10.09 -0.98 17.04
C ASP A 71 10.20 0.35 16.25
N GLU A 72 9.19 0.66 15.44
CA GLU A 72 9.07 1.93 14.71
C GLU A 72 8.99 3.14 15.64
N LEU A 73 8.22 3.07 16.73
CA LEU A 73 8.12 4.15 17.72
C LEU A 73 9.46 4.43 18.39
N ARG A 74 10.23 3.41 18.77
CA ARG A 74 11.58 3.58 19.33
C ARG A 74 12.52 4.27 18.32
N ALA A 75 12.48 3.84 17.05
CA ALA A 75 13.29 4.46 16.01
C ALA A 75 12.91 5.95 15.77
N ILE A 76 11.62 6.26 15.67
CA ILE A 76 11.11 7.64 15.51
C ILE A 76 11.52 8.52 16.70
N ALA A 77 11.36 8.01 17.92
CA ALA A 77 11.68 8.73 19.15
C ALA A 77 13.18 9.05 19.25
N ALA A 78 14.04 8.07 18.98
CA ALA A 78 15.48 8.27 18.91
C ALA A 78 15.90 9.28 17.82
N ALA A 79 15.20 9.31 16.68
CA ALA A 79 15.44 10.29 15.62
C ALA A 79 14.89 11.70 15.92
N ILE A 80 14.00 11.86 16.90
CA ILE A 80 13.51 13.17 17.38
C ILE A 80 14.32 13.64 18.61
N GLY A 81 14.79 12.71 19.45
CA GLY A 81 15.45 12.98 20.73
C GLY A 81 14.46 13.06 21.89
N VAL A 82 13.54 12.11 21.97
CA VAL A 82 12.49 11.96 23.01
C VAL A 82 12.34 10.48 23.39
N GLU A 83 11.58 10.16 24.44
CA GLU A 83 11.26 8.77 24.77
C GLU A 83 10.15 8.22 23.86
N ALA A 84 10.17 6.90 23.64
CA ALA A 84 9.19 6.25 22.75
C ALA A 84 7.75 6.36 23.25
N VAL A 85 7.56 6.46 24.57
CA VAL A 85 6.26 6.69 25.21
C VAL A 85 5.73 8.11 24.97
N ASP A 86 6.61 9.11 24.83
CA ASP A 86 6.22 10.51 24.60
C ASP A 86 5.56 10.72 23.23
N LEU A 87 5.81 9.82 22.28
CA LEU A 87 5.14 9.83 20.97
C LEU A 87 3.65 9.49 21.07
N LEU A 88 3.21 8.83 22.14
CA LEU A 88 1.82 8.43 22.34
C LEU A 88 0.98 9.62 22.83
N ILE A 89 -0.30 9.64 22.46
CA ILE A 89 -1.29 10.56 23.02
C ILE A 89 -2.14 9.80 24.02
N ASP A 90 -2.34 10.38 25.20
CA ASP A 90 -3.46 10.01 26.05
C ASP A 90 -4.75 10.56 25.42
N ILE A 91 -5.56 9.66 24.86
CA ILE A 91 -6.83 9.99 24.23
C ILE A 91 -7.99 10.15 25.22
N ASP A 92 -7.74 9.88 26.50
CA ASP A 92 -8.69 10.06 27.59
C ASP A 92 -8.37 11.28 28.47
N ALA A 93 -7.26 11.97 28.19
CA ALA A 93 -6.98 13.29 28.73
C ALA A 93 -8.13 14.28 28.41
N PRO A 94 -8.57 15.11 29.36
CA PRO A 94 -9.75 15.96 29.20
C PRO A 94 -9.57 17.10 28.18
N ASP A 95 -8.33 17.40 27.80
CA ASP A 95 -7.96 18.40 26.79
C ASP A 95 -7.71 17.79 25.39
N PHE A 96 -7.77 16.46 25.24
CA PHE A 96 -7.63 15.82 23.94
C PHE A 96 -8.90 15.98 23.09
N ASP A 97 -8.82 16.84 22.08
CA ASP A 97 -9.79 16.92 20.99
C ASP A 97 -9.19 16.36 19.69
N ILE A 98 -9.83 15.33 19.14
CA ILE A 98 -9.42 14.72 17.88
C ILE A 98 -9.67 15.61 16.67
N ALA A 99 -10.68 16.49 16.70
CA ALA A 99 -10.94 17.40 15.59
C ALA A 99 -9.77 18.39 15.46
N ARG A 100 -9.39 19.02 16.58
CA ARG A 100 -8.20 19.86 16.69
C ARG A 100 -6.89 19.13 16.36
N TRP A 101 -6.73 17.86 16.76
CA TRP A 101 -5.56 17.07 16.38
C TRP A 101 -5.51 16.74 14.87
N ALA A 102 -6.67 16.51 14.25
CA ALA A 102 -6.78 16.14 12.84
C ALA A 102 -6.73 17.32 11.86
N GLU A 103 -7.12 18.53 12.30
CA GLU A 103 -7.10 19.79 11.53
C GLU A 103 -5.85 19.96 10.63
N PRO A 104 -4.60 19.74 11.09
CA PRO A 104 -3.40 20.00 10.29
C PRO A 104 -3.15 18.97 9.16
N PHE A 105 -4.06 18.00 9.01
CA PHE A 105 -4.02 16.91 8.03
C PHE A 105 -5.25 16.86 7.11
N GLN A 106 -6.25 17.71 7.35
CA GLN A 106 -7.43 17.78 6.49
C GLN A 106 -7.07 18.43 5.14
N ASP A 107 -7.46 17.80 4.04
CA ASP A 107 -7.54 18.48 2.75
C ASP A 107 -8.61 19.56 2.90
N GLY A 108 -8.26 20.85 2.72
CA GLY A 108 -9.12 22.02 3.04
C GLY A 108 -10.37 22.22 2.17
N GLY A 109 -10.96 21.16 1.63
CA GLY A 109 -12.32 21.17 1.08
C GLY A 109 -13.37 21.15 2.18
N ALA A 110 -14.59 21.59 1.86
CA ALA A 110 -15.71 21.51 2.79
C ALA A 110 -16.11 20.06 3.06
N PHE A 111 -16.46 19.75 4.31
CA PHE A 111 -17.01 18.45 4.68
C PHE A 111 -18.46 18.33 4.16
N ASP A 112 -18.66 17.53 3.11
CA ASP A 112 -19.99 17.21 2.59
C ASP A 112 -20.54 15.96 3.31
N ALA A 113 -21.44 16.18 4.27
CA ALA A 113 -22.05 15.11 5.05
C ALA A 113 -22.87 14.12 4.19
N ALA A 114 -23.40 14.54 3.04
CA ALA A 114 -24.19 13.69 2.16
C ALA A 114 -23.29 12.75 1.33
N GLU A 115 -22.20 13.28 0.74
CA GLU A 115 -21.22 12.45 0.03
C GLU A 115 -20.44 11.53 0.98
N GLU A 116 -20.11 12.00 2.19
CA GLU A 116 -19.46 11.19 3.23
C GLU A 116 -20.39 10.06 3.73
N GLY A 117 -21.68 10.35 3.91
CA GLY A 117 -22.71 9.34 4.20
C GLY A 117 -22.91 8.36 3.05
N PHE A 118 -22.86 8.84 1.80
CA PHE A 118 -22.93 7.96 0.63
C PHE A 118 -21.71 7.05 0.52
N ALA A 119 -20.51 7.55 0.79
CA ALA A 119 -19.28 6.75 0.78
C ALA A 119 -19.34 5.57 1.78
N VAL A 120 -19.92 5.79 2.97
CA VAL A 120 -20.16 4.73 3.96
C VAL A 120 -21.18 3.71 3.46
N LYS A 121 -22.31 4.14 2.89
CA LYS A 121 -23.32 3.24 2.30
C LYS A 121 -22.74 2.41 1.16
N LEU A 122 -21.98 3.02 0.25
CA LEU A 122 -21.30 2.34 -0.86
C LEU A 122 -20.28 1.31 -0.35
N ALA A 123 -19.49 1.66 0.66
CA ALA A 123 -18.53 0.74 1.28
C ALA A 123 -19.23 -0.48 1.92
N ALA A 124 -20.38 -0.26 2.58
CA ALA A 124 -21.22 -1.33 3.09
C ALA A 124 -21.82 -2.20 1.96
N ALA A 125 -22.34 -1.59 0.89
CA ALA A 125 -22.90 -2.30 -0.25
C ALA A 125 -21.86 -3.18 -0.98
N VAL A 126 -20.63 -2.69 -1.17
CA VAL A 126 -19.52 -3.48 -1.74
C VAL A 126 -19.17 -4.66 -0.82
N ARG A 127 -19.07 -4.44 0.49
CA ARG A 127 -18.84 -5.53 1.47
C ARG A 127 -19.95 -6.57 1.43
N THR A 128 -21.22 -6.16 1.42
CA THR A 128 -22.38 -7.07 1.33
C THR A 128 -22.39 -7.86 0.02
N ARG A 129 -22.14 -7.20 -1.13
CA ARG A 129 -22.06 -7.86 -2.45
C ARG A 129 -20.98 -8.94 -2.47
N ARG A 130 -19.81 -8.68 -1.88
CA ARG A 130 -18.70 -9.65 -1.76
C ARG A 130 -18.96 -10.75 -0.74
N ALA A 131 -19.63 -10.45 0.38
CA ALA A 131 -19.99 -11.45 1.38
C ALA A 131 -21.01 -12.46 0.84
N GLY A 132 -21.96 -11.99 0.01
CA GLY A 132 -22.95 -12.84 -0.67
C GLY A 132 -22.41 -13.64 -1.86
N ASP A 133 -21.17 -13.39 -2.30
CA ASP A 133 -20.62 -14.00 -3.52
C ASP A 133 -19.13 -14.31 -3.35
N ARG A 134 -18.85 -15.58 -2.98
CA ARG A 134 -17.50 -16.05 -2.68
C ARG A 134 -16.57 -16.08 -3.90
N ALA A 135 -17.10 -15.92 -5.12
CA ALA A 135 -16.28 -15.76 -6.32
C ALA A 135 -15.65 -14.36 -6.43
N LEU A 136 -16.22 -13.33 -5.78
CA LEU A 136 -15.70 -11.95 -5.74
C LEU A 136 -14.50 -11.79 -4.78
N THR A 137 -13.49 -12.63 -5.03
CA THR A 137 -12.16 -12.52 -4.43
C THR A 137 -11.48 -11.22 -4.87
N VAL A 138 -10.47 -10.77 -4.11
CA VAL A 138 -9.70 -9.57 -4.44
C VAL A 138 -9.04 -9.69 -5.83
N ALA A 139 -8.57 -10.88 -6.21
CA ALA A 139 -7.97 -11.13 -7.52
C ALA A 139 -8.98 -11.06 -8.68
N VAL A 140 -10.22 -11.52 -8.46
CA VAL A 140 -11.32 -11.40 -9.44
C VAL A 140 -11.73 -9.93 -9.61
N LEU A 141 -11.77 -9.15 -8.53
CA LEU A 141 -12.11 -7.73 -8.57
C LEU A 141 -11.02 -6.90 -9.29
N ASP A 142 -9.75 -7.26 -9.13
CA ASP A 142 -8.65 -6.66 -9.89
C ASP A 142 -8.74 -7.02 -11.38
N ARG A 143 -8.77 -8.33 -11.71
CA ARG A 143 -8.74 -8.83 -13.09
C ARG A 143 -9.98 -8.50 -13.91
N ASP A 144 -11.17 -8.79 -13.38
CA ASP A 144 -12.42 -8.78 -14.17
C ASP A 144 -13.14 -7.42 -14.09
N TYR A 145 -12.88 -6.63 -13.05
CA TYR A 145 -13.49 -5.32 -12.85
C TYR A 145 -12.50 -4.16 -12.94
N GLY A 146 -11.19 -4.39 -12.80
CA GLY A 146 -10.16 -3.33 -12.78
C GLY A 146 -10.02 -2.62 -11.42
N ILE A 147 -10.49 -3.24 -10.33
CA ILE A 147 -10.46 -2.66 -8.98
C ILE A 147 -9.26 -3.23 -8.21
N ALA A 148 -8.10 -2.61 -8.40
CA ALA A 148 -6.86 -3.00 -7.74
C ALA A 148 -7.00 -3.12 -6.21
N PRO A 149 -6.28 -4.03 -5.52
CA PRO A 149 -6.45 -4.32 -4.09
C PRO A 149 -6.40 -3.09 -3.18
N VAL A 150 -5.53 -2.11 -3.49
CA VAL A 150 -5.41 -0.85 -2.75
C VAL A 150 -6.59 0.10 -2.97
N ILE A 151 -7.24 0.03 -4.12
CA ILE A 151 -8.45 0.80 -4.48
C ILE A 151 -9.66 0.15 -3.79
N LEU A 152 -9.80 -1.17 -3.90
CA LEU A 152 -10.83 -1.94 -3.18
C LEU A 152 -10.77 -1.68 -1.67
N SER A 153 -9.58 -1.80 -1.06
CA SER A 153 -9.39 -1.53 0.37
C SER A 153 -9.80 -0.11 0.79
N ARG A 154 -9.56 0.90 -0.06
CA ARG A 154 -9.97 2.29 0.19
C ARG A 154 -11.48 2.48 0.05
N ILE A 155 -12.11 1.85 -0.95
CA ILE A 155 -13.57 1.85 -1.14
C ILE A 155 -14.24 1.18 0.05
N GLU A 156 -13.81 -0.03 0.41
CA GLU A 156 -14.35 -0.81 1.54
C GLU A 156 -14.10 -0.18 2.91
N ASN A 157 -13.30 0.89 3.02
CA ASN A 157 -13.14 1.67 4.26
C ASN A 157 -13.69 3.10 4.15
N ALA A 158 -14.47 3.41 3.10
CA ALA A 158 -15.02 4.73 2.83
C ALA A 158 -13.95 5.84 2.92
N HIS A 159 -12.73 5.58 2.41
CA HIS A 159 -11.59 6.51 2.51
C HIS A 159 -11.83 7.79 1.71
N LYS A 160 -12.66 7.74 0.67
CA LYS A 160 -12.98 8.87 -0.21
C LYS A 160 -14.46 8.83 -0.59
N THR A 161 -15.05 10.01 -0.68
CA THR A 161 -16.31 10.31 -1.37
C THR A 161 -16.27 9.90 -2.85
N LEU A 162 -17.44 9.73 -3.49
CA LEU A 162 -17.49 9.12 -4.81
C LEU A 162 -16.85 10.00 -5.90
N ASP A 163 -17.07 11.32 -5.81
CA ASP A 163 -16.51 12.36 -6.68
C ASP A 163 -14.97 12.38 -6.73
N ARG A 164 -14.29 11.92 -5.67
CA ARG A 164 -12.82 11.88 -5.58
C ARG A 164 -12.20 10.63 -6.22
N TRP A 165 -13.00 9.79 -6.88
CA TRP A 165 -12.55 8.67 -7.70
C TRP A 165 -12.51 9.02 -9.18
N ASN A 166 -11.62 8.37 -9.93
CA ASN A 166 -11.58 8.55 -11.38
C ASN A 166 -12.72 7.78 -12.07
N ALA A 167 -13.10 8.21 -13.28
CA ALA A 167 -14.19 7.62 -14.05
C ALA A 167 -14.01 6.10 -14.29
N ALA A 168 -12.77 5.60 -14.37
CA ALA A 168 -12.50 4.17 -14.50
C ALA A 168 -12.90 3.37 -13.25
N THR A 169 -12.64 3.92 -12.06
CA THR A 169 -13.04 3.33 -10.77
C THR A 169 -14.56 3.39 -10.58
N VAL A 170 -15.19 4.52 -10.92
CA VAL A 170 -16.67 4.64 -10.86
C VAL A 170 -17.31 3.65 -11.83
N GLY A 171 -16.85 3.57 -13.07
CA GLY A 171 -17.35 2.58 -14.05
C GLY A 171 -17.11 1.13 -13.62
N ALA A 172 -16.02 0.83 -12.91
CA ALA A 172 -15.78 -0.49 -12.33
C ALA A 172 -16.76 -0.83 -11.21
N LEU A 173 -17.09 0.15 -10.36
CA LEU A 173 -18.13 0.01 -9.33
C LEU A 173 -19.53 -0.20 -9.94
N CYS A 174 -19.87 0.53 -11.00
CA CYS A 174 -21.12 0.33 -11.72
C CYS A 174 -21.22 -1.10 -12.29
N ARG A 175 -20.15 -1.62 -12.92
CA ARG A 175 -20.09 -3.03 -13.37
C ARG A 175 -20.21 -4.03 -12.22
N LEU A 176 -19.53 -3.80 -11.10
CA LEU A 176 -19.58 -4.67 -9.91
C LEU A 176 -20.98 -4.79 -9.32
N MET A 177 -21.72 -3.68 -9.33
CA MET A 177 -23.08 -3.57 -8.80
C MET A 177 -24.16 -3.83 -9.88
N THR A 178 -23.76 -4.17 -11.10
CA THR A 178 -24.64 -4.46 -12.25
C THR A 178 -25.60 -3.31 -12.60
N VAL A 179 -25.08 -2.08 -12.60
CA VAL A 179 -25.80 -0.84 -12.95
C VAL A 179 -25.10 -0.10 -14.09
N ARG A 180 -25.83 0.77 -14.80
CA ARG A 180 -25.35 1.44 -16.03
C ARG A 180 -24.43 2.62 -15.74
N ASP A 181 -24.73 3.41 -14.71
CA ASP A 181 -24.08 4.69 -14.42
C ASP A 181 -24.07 5.02 -12.91
N GLU A 182 -23.47 6.16 -12.57
CA GLU A 182 -23.38 6.65 -11.18
C GLU A 182 -24.75 6.95 -10.56
N GLY A 183 -25.71 7.43 -11.34
CA GLY A 183 -27.06 7.74 -10.84
C GLY A 183 -27.79 6.47 -10.39
N GLU A 184 -27.71 5.41 -11.19
CA GLU A 184 -28.22 4.09 -10.83
C GLU A 184 -27.45 3.46 -9.65
N LEU A 185 -26.12 3.63 -9.59
CA LEU A 185 -25.32 3.17 -8.45
C LEU A 185 -25.79 3.83 -7.15
N ARG A 186 -26.01 5.16 -7.16
CA ARG A 186 -26.51 5.92 -6.02
C ARG A 186 -27.91 5.45 -5.61
N ALA A 187 -28.81 5.28 -6.57
CA ALA A 187 -30.17 4.81 -6.34
C ALA A 187 -30.22 3.38 -5.76
N LEU A 188 -29.42 2.46 -6.29
CA LEU A 188 -29.33 1.08 -5.82
C LEU A 188 -28.82 0.99 -4.38
N VAL A 189 -27.73 1.69 -4.06
CA VAL A 189 -27.13 1.71 -2.72
C VAL A 189 -28.11 2.31 -1.70
N GLU A 190 -28.80 3.38 -2.07
CA GLU A 190 -29.83 4.00 -1.21
C GLU A 190 -31.05 3.10 -1.01
N ALA A 191 -31.48 2.35 -2.03
CA ALA A 191 -32.55 1.37 -1.91
C ALA A 191 -32.16 0.19 -0.98
N GLN A 192 -30.94 -0.33 -1.11
CA GLN A 192 -30.41 -1.37 -0.23
C GLN A 192 -30.31 -0.90 1.23
N TYR A 193 -29.90 0.36 1.45
CA TYR A 193 -29.89 0.99 2.77
C TYR A 193 -31.30 1.07 3.38
N ARG A 194 -32.28 1.61 2.65
CA ARG A 194 -33.68 1.73 3.12
C ARG A 194 -34.36 0.39 3.39
N ALA A 195 -33.90 -0.68 2.74
CA ALA A 195 -34.36 -2.05 2.97
C ALA A 195 -33.66 -2.77 4.14
N GLY A 196 -32.76 -2.10 4.88
CA GLY A 196 -31.97 -2.70 5.96
C GLY A 196 -30.89 -3.69 5.50
N ALA A 197 -30.72 -3.91 4.19
CA ALA A 197 -29.82 -4.91 3.63
C ALA A 197 -28.32 -4.60 3.86
N LEU A 198 -28.01 -3.39 4.33
CA LEU A 198 -26.65 -2.94 4.63
C LEU A 198 -26.33 -2.94 6.13
N ASP A 199 -27.32 -3.11 7.02
CA ASP A 199 -27.19 -2.84 8.46
C ASP A 199 -26.04 -3.64 9.10
N ALA A 200 -25.95 -4.94 8.80
CA ALA A 200 -24.87 -5.81 9.29
C ALA A 200 -23.45 -5.35 8.87
N ALA A 201 -23.31 -4.74 7.69
CA ALA A 201 -22.05 -4.18 7.22
C ALA A 201 -21.78 -2.77 7.77
N LEU A 202 -22.84 -2.01 8.09
CA LEU A 202 -22.79 -0.65 8.64
C LEU A 202 -22.33 -0.60 10.10
N VAL A 203 -22.55 -1.65 10.91
CA VAL A 203 -22.07 -1.73 12.32
C VAL A 203 -20.57 -1.44 12.46
N GLY A 204 -19.76 -1.71 11.42
CA GLY A 204 -18.33 -1.42 11.40
C GLY A 204 -17.93 0.03 11.05
N PHE A 205 -18.86 0.87 10.59
CA PHE A 205 -18.58 2.22 10.11
C PHE A 205 -19.22 3.30 11.00
N GLY A 206 -18.41 3.93 11.85
CA GLY A 206 -18.76 5.25 12.37
C GLY A 206 -19.38 5.32 13.77
N ASP A 207 -19.19 4.31 14.64
CA ASP A 207 -19.29 4.59 16.08
C ASP A 207 -17.95 5.18 16.61
N PRO A 208 -17.94 6.46 17.04
CA PRO A 208 -16.76 7.09 17.65
C PRO A 208 -16.36 6.42 18.98
N GLU A 209 -17.30 5.84 19.72
CA GLU A 209 -17.03 5.19 21.00
C GLU A 209 -16.29 3.87 20.79
N ALA A 210 -16.78 2.99 19.90
CA ALA A 210 -16.06 1.79 19.50
C ALA A 210 -14.69 2.11 18.87
N ARG A 211 -14.55 3.22 18.14
CA ARG A 211 -13.23 3.68 17.65
C ARG A 211 -12.33 4.09 18.82
N ARG A 212 -12.81 4.89 19.78
CA ARG A 212 -12.08 5.28 21.00
C ARG A 212 -11.66 4.08 21.83
N ALA A 213 -12.54 3.09 22.00
CA ALA A 213 -12.24 1.83 22.68
C ALA A 213 -11.12 1.04 21.99
N ARG A 214 -11.16 0.90 20.65
CA ARG A 214 -10.07 0.26 19.89
C ARG A 214 -8.76 1.02 20.00
N MET A 215 -8.78 2.34 19.92
CA MET A 215 -7.58 3.18 20.10
C MET A 215 -6.99 3.02 21.51
N ARG A 216 -7.82 3.06 22.56
CA ARG A 216 -7.41 2.86 23.96
C ARG A 216 -6.72 1.51 24.16
N ALA A 217 -7.35 0.43 23.71
CA ALA A 217 -6.78 -0.92 23.81
C ALA A 217 -5.42 -1.02 23.08
N ARG A 218 -5.29 -0.35 21.92
CA ARG A 218 -4.06 -0.37 21.12
C ARG A 218 -2.94 0.48 21.73
N ILE A 219 -3.27 1.64 22.30
CA ILE A 219 -2.31 2.51 23.01
C ILE A 219 -1.83 1.80 24.28
N ALA A 220 -2.73 1.20 25.08
CA ALA A 220 -2.36 0.44 26.27
C ALA A 220 -1.41 -0.73 25.95
N ALA A 221 -1.67 -1.46 24.85
CA ALA A 221 -0.77 -2.52 24.38
C ALA A 221 0.62 -1.98 23.98
N LEU A 222 0.69 -0.84 23.31
CA LEU A 222 1.96 -0.19 22.96
C LEU A 222 2.72 0.33 24.19
N VAL A 223 2.02 0.90 25.19
CA VAL A 223 2.64 1.30 26.47
C VAL A 223 3.28 0.09 27.16
N ALA A 224 2.58 -1.05 27.22
CA ALA A 224 3.13 -2.28 27.79
C ALA A 224 4.33 -2.82 26.98
N GLU A 225 4.25 -2.82 25.64
CA GLU A 225 5.33 -3.27 24.75
C GLU A 225 6.57 -2.35 24.81
N LEU A 226 6.38 -1.05 25.08
CA LEU A 226 7.47 -0.08 25.26
C LEU A 226 8.08 -0.11 26.66
N GLY A 227 7.30 -0.41 27.70
CA GLY A 227 7.76 -0.48 29.10
C GLY A 227 8.50 -1.78 29.46
N GLY A 228 8.45 -2.82 28.63
CA GLY A 228 9.20 -4.06 28.82
C GLY A 228 10.70 -3.89 28.51
N ALA A 229 11.57 -4.30 29.44
CA ALA A 229 13.02 -4.31 29.24
C ALA A 229 13.41 -5.20 28.04
N ALA A 230 14.37 -4.72 27.23
CA ALA A 230 14.60 -5.24 25.90
C ALA A 230 15.19 -6.67 25.87
N ALA A 231 14.56 -7.54 25.07
CA ALA A 231 15.26 -8.61 24.38
C ALA A 231 15.70 -8.09 22.99
N PRO A 232 16.95 -8.33 22.54
CA PRO A 232 17.38 -8.00 21.19
C PRO A 232 16.80 -9.00 20.19
N GLY A 233 15.53 -8.82 19.82
CA GLY A 233 14.91 -9.51 18.69
C GLY A 233 15.39 -8.93 17.35
N PRO A 234 15.67 -9.74 16.32
CA PRO A 234 16.17 -9.24 15.05
C PRO A 234 15.09 -8.41 14.32
N TYR A 235 15.47 -7.19 13.93
CA TYR A 235 14.64 -6.35 13.05
C TYR A 235 14.54 -6.96 11.65
N ALA A 236 13.49 -7.73 11.41
CA ALA A 236 13.11 -8.16 10.07
C ALA A 236 12.47 -6.98 9.30
N GLY A 237 13.28 -6.25 8.52
CA GLY A 237 12.85 -5.57 7.29
C GLY A 237 11.70 -4.56 7.39
N GLY A 238 11.79 -3.57 8.30
CA GLY A 238 10.79 -2.51 8.49
C GLY A 238 10.66 -1.44 7.37
N ASN A 239 11.63 -1.39 6.43
CA ASN A 239 11.61 -0.70 5.12
C ASN A 239 12.12 0.80 5.08
N GLY A 240 13.30 1.13 4.49
CA GLY A 240 13.94 2.45 4.11
C GLY A 240 13.75 3.77 4.93
N GLY A 241 14.68 4.74 5.14
CA GLY A 241 16.09 5.03 4.75
C GLY A 241 16.78 6.05 5.75
N SER A 242 18.09 5.94 6.06
CA SER A 242 18.77 6.49 7.29
C SER A 242 19.49 7.84 7.18
N THR A 243 19.69 8.51 8.33
CA THR A 243 20.83 9.44 8.55
C THR A 243 22.04 8.66 9.08
N ALA A 244 23.28 9.13 8.96
CA ALA A 244 23.85 10.22 8.15
C ALA A 244 25.38 10.03 8.14
N GLY A 245 26.07 10.74 7.25
CA GLY A 245 27.49 11.02 7.43
C GLY A 245 28.20 11.47 6.16
N THR A 246 28.46 12.77 6.05
CA THR A 246 29.66 13.33 5.40
C THR A 246 29.89 14.77 5.86
N ASP A 247 31.14 15.21 5.75
CA ASP A 247 31.71 16.38 6.40
C ASP A 247 31.35 17.76 5.82
N ARG A 248 31.80 18.77 6.55
CA ARG A 248 31.65 20.22 6.31
C ARG A 248 32.17 20.66 4.93
N ILE A 249 31.40 21.52 4.27
CA ILE A 249 31.86 22.39 3.17
C ILE A 249 31.51 23.85 3.54
N PRO A 250 32.35 24.87 3.22
CA PRO A 250 32.21 26.21 3.80
C PRO A 250 31.09 27.03 3.16
N ALA A 251 30.53 27.95 3.95
CA ALA A 251 29.53 28.90 3.47
C ALA A 251 30.16 30.03 2.63
N SER A 252 29.47 30.44 1.56
CA SER A 252 29.68 31.72 0.87
C SER A 252 28.32 32.28 0.41
N PRO A 253 28.13 33.61 0.36
CA PRO A 253 26.80 34.21 0.53
C PRO A 253 26.00 34.38 -0.78
N GLU A 254 24.69 34.17 -0.72
CA GLU A 254 23.76 34.54 -1.79
C GLU A 254 23.36 36.03 -1.73
N PRO A 255 23.39 36.77 -2.84
CA PRO A 255 22.65 38.02 -2.96
C PRO A 255 21.18 37.76 -3.31
N HIS A 256 20.26 38.34 -2.55
CA HIS A 256 18.81 38.21 -2.78
C HIS A 256 18.35 38.88 -4.09
N VAL A 257 18.24 38.11 -5.18
CA VAL A 257 17.57 38.55 -6.40
C VAL A 257 16.10 38.15 -6.36
N ARG A 258 15.19 39.13 -6.29
CA ARG A 258 13.74 38.91 -6.38
C ARG A 258 13.37 38.30 -7.74
N ARG A 259 13.17 36.98 -7.81
CA ARG A 259 12.69 36.32 -9.04
C ARG A 259 11.24 36.70 -9.32
N ARG A 260 11.04 37.44 -10.41
CA ARG A 260 9.74 37.68 -11.05
C ARG A 260 9.19 36.32 -11.54
N ALA A 261 7.90 36.08 -11.37
CA ALA A 261 7.30 34.83 -11.83
C ALA A 261 7.39 34.71 -13.36
N ILE A 262 7.92 33.58 -13.84
CA ILE A 262 7.94 33.19 -15.25
C ILE A 262 7.06 31.94 -15.36
N ALA A 263 6.14 31.92 -16.31
CA ALA A 263 5.26 30.78 -16.55
C ALA A 263 6.07 29.55 -17.01
N PRO A 264 5.70 28.32 -16.61
CA PRO A 264 6.42 27.11 -17.02
C PRO A 264 6.30 26.89 -18.54
N PRO A 265 7.34 26.39 -19.21
CA PRO A 265 7.27 26.04 -20.63
C PRO A 265 6.32 24.85 -20.87
N PRO A 266 5.68 24.78 -22.05
CA PRO A 266 4.83 23.64 -22.41
C PRO A 266 5.64 22.35 -22.54
N LEU A 267 5.01 21.22 -22.19
CA LEU A 267 5.60 19.89 -22.32
C LEU A 267 5.83 19.53 -23.80
N PRO A 268 6.95 18.86 -24.15
CA PRO A 268 7.18 18.40 -25.52
C PRO A 268 6.16 17.33 -25.92
N ALA A 269 5.73 17.37 -27.19
CA ALA A 269 4.83 16.38 -27.75
C ALA A 269 5.46 14.98 -27.74
N PRO A 270 4.68 13.90 -27.53
CA PRO A 270 5.19 12.54 -27.60
C PRO A 270 5.71 12.24 -29.02
N PRO A 271 6.83 11.50 -29.17
CA PRO A 271 7.35 11.14 -30.48
C PRO A 271 6.37 10.20 -31.22
N PRO A 272 6.38 10.19 -32.57
CA PRO A 272 5.50 9.34 -33.36
C PRO A 272 5.76 7.85 -33.09
N PRO A 273 4.72 6.98 -33.18
CA PRO A 273 4.85 5.57 -32.87
C PRO A 273 5.79 4.86 -33.84
N SER A 274 6.95 4.44 -33.33
CA SER A 274 7.87 3.54 -34.03
C SER A 274 7.28 2.12 -34.03
N PHE A 275 6.86 1.66 -35.21
CA PHE A 275 6.58 0.25 -35.49
C PHE A 275 7.85 -0.56 -35.22
N ALA A 276 7.83 -1.37 -34.15
CA ALA A 276 8.94 -2.28 -33.85
C ALA A 276 8.48 -3.73 -33.97
N THR A 277 9.43 -4.56 -34.36
CA THR A 277 9.33 -6.01 -34.38
C THR A 277 9.13 -6.52 -32.96
N ILE A 278 7.99 -7.16 -32.69
CA ILE A 278 7.73 -7.88 -31.44
C ILE A 278 8.67 -9.08 -31.39
N ARG A 279 9.48 -9.18 -30.33
CA ARG A 279 10.38 -10.33 -30.11
C ARG A 279 9.82 -11.23 -29.01
N LEU A 280 9.31 -12.39 -29.41
CA LEU A 280 8.88 -13.43 -28.49
C LEU A 280 10.08 -14.28 -28.05
N VAL A 281 10.15 -14.59 -26.75
CA VAL A 281 11.16 -15.46 -26.14
C VAL A 281 10.51 -16.66 -25.44
N PRO A 282 11.15 -17.84 -25.41
CA PRO A 282 10.61 -19.03 -24.75
C PRO A 282 10.53 -18.85 -23.23
N VAL A 283 9.50 -19.46 -22.63
CA VAL A 283 9.34 -19.53 -21.17
C VAL A 283 9.86 -20.86 -20.64
N PHE A 284 10.68 -20.80 -19.61
CA PHE A 284 11.20 -21.93 -18.84
C PHE A 284 10.60 -21.94 -17.44
N GLY A 285 10.57 -23.09 -16.77
CA GLY A 285 10.33 -23.19 -15.33
C GLY A 285 9.53 -24.40 -14.90
N ALA A 286 10.14 -25.25 -14.07
CA ALA A 286 9.45 -26.24 -13.25
C ALA A 286 9.80 -26.05 -11.75
N PRO A 287 8.85 -26.16 -10.81
CA PRO A 287 9.12 -25.98 -9.38
C PRO A 287 9.96 -27.12 -8.79
N ARG A 288 11.15 -26.79 -8.27
CA ARG A 288 11.96 -27.69 -7.44
C ARG A 288 11.69 -27.45 -5.94
N ALA A 289 12.33 -28.24 -5.08
CA ALA A 289 12.39 -27.97 -3.64
C ALA A 289 13.06 -26.60 -3.37
N ASP A 290 12.82 -26.07 -2.17
CA ASP A 290 13.52 -24.89 -1.66
C ASP A 290 13.55 -23.67 -2.60
N GLY A 291 12.41 -23.42 -3.28
CA GLY A 291 12.20 -22.22 -4.08
C GLY A 291 13.02 -22.15 -5.38
N LEU A 292 13.71 -23.23 -5.75
CA LEU A 292 14.44 -23.34 -7.00
C LEU A 292 13.51 -23.64 -8.18
N ILE A 293 13.93 -23.19 -9.36
CA ILE A 293 13.20 -23.31 -10.63
C ILE A 293 14.11 -24.02 -11.63
N ASP A 294 13.70 -25.19 -12.11
CA ASP A 294 14.45 -25.91 -13.14
C ASP A 294 14.27 -25.26 -14.53
N PRO A 295 15.32 -25.20 -15.37
CA PRO A 295 15.32 -24.59 -16.70
C PRO A 295 14.62 -25.46 -17.76
N VAL A 296 13.45 -26.02 -17.43
CA VAL A 296 12.65 -26.86 -18.33
C VAL A 296 11.75 -25.96 -19.19
N ILE A 297 11.77 -26.12 -20.51
CA ILE A 297 10.89 -25.39 -21.43
C ILE A 297 9.42 -25.68 -21.08
N VAL A 298 8.61 -24.63 -20.90
CA VAL A 298 7.16 -24.73 -20.74
C VAL A 298 6.53 -24.84 -22.13
N PRO A 299 5.92 -25.97 -22.52
CA PRO A 299 5.46 -26.18 -23.90
C PRO A 299 4.44 -25.13 -24.35
N GLY A 300 4.66 -24.54 -25.53
CA GLY A 300 3.79 -23.52 -26.13
C GLY A 300 3.83 -22.14 -25.46
N ALA A 301 4.59 -21.95 -24.37
CA ALA A 301 4.67 -20.68 -23.67
C ALA A 301 5.76 -19.77 -24.28
N LEU A 302 5.31 -18.65 -24.86
CA LEU A 302 6.12 -17.57 -25.38
C LEU A 302 5.72 -16.25 -24.70
N VAL A 303 6.67 -15.34 -24.52
CA VAL A 303 6.43 -14.02 -23.92
C VAL A 303 7.17 -12.93 -24.69
N GLU A 304 6.60 -11.72 -24.81
CA GLU A 304 7.26 -10.59 -25.47
C GLU A 304 8.38 -10.03 -24.59
N ALA A 305 9.61 -10.02 -25.10
CA ALA A 305 10.75 -9.40 -24.44
C ALA A 305 10.77 -7.87 -24.67
N PRO A 306 11.09 -7.03 -23.67
CA PRO A 306 11.22 -5.59 -23.83
C PRO A 306 12.22 -5.22 -24.91
N ARG A 307 11.99 -4.08 -25.59
CA ARG A 307 12.84 -3.60 -26.69
C ARG A 307 14.33 -3.42 -26.31
N HIS A 308 14.63 -3.24 -25.03
CA HIS A 308 15.99 -3.06 -24.51
C HIS A 308 16.64 -4.34 -23.98
N ALA A 309 15.95 -5.48 -23.99
CA ALA A 309 16.47 -6.73 -23.47
C ALA A 309 17.54 -7.33 -24.40
N GLY A 310 18.58 -7.93 -23.82
CA GLY A 310 19.69 -8.55 -24.53
C GLY A 310 19.31 -9.70 -25.46
N PRO A 311 20.24 -10.16 -26.33
CA PRO A 311 20.02 -11.30 -27.21
C PRO A 311 19.73 -12.61 -26.46
N ARG A 312 20.20 -12.78 -25.22
CA ARG A 312 20.03 -14.01 -24.41
C ARG A 312 18.84 -13.96 -23.44
N ALA A 313 17.97 -12.94 -23.53
CA ALA A 313 16.81 -12.81 -22.67
C ALA A 313 15.78 -13.94 -22.86
N PHE A 314 15.14 -14.38 -21.77
CA PHE A 314 14.16 -15.48 -21.76
C PHE A 314 13.05 -15.25 -20.73
N GLY A 315 11.94 -15.97 -20.86
CA GLY A 315 10.90 -16.02 -19.83
C GLY A 315 11.23 -17.07 -18.77
N LEU A 316 11.08 -16.74 -17.49
CA LEU A 316 11.19 -17.69 -16.38
C LEU A 316 9.89 -17.65 -15.57
N ARG A 317 9.24 -18.80 -15.37
CA ARG A 317 8.06 -18.89 -14.52
C ARG A 317 8.47 -18.90 -13.06
N ALA A 318 7.86 -18.06 -12.23
CA ALA A 318 8.17 -17.97 -10.80
C ALA A 318 7.95 -19.31 -10.06
N CYS A 319 6.99 -20.10 -10.54
CA CYS A 319 6.54 -21.42 -10.06
C CYS A 319 5.98 -21.46 -8.62
N ARG A 320 6.53 -20.69 -7.68
CA ARG A 320 6.10 -20.56 -6.27
C ARG A 320 6.27 -19.10 -5.80
N PRO A 321 5.54 -18.64 -4.77
CA PRO A 321 5.74 -17.31 -4.18
C PRO A 321 6.98 -17.27 -3.27
N SER A 322 8.17 -17.46 -3.86
CA SER A 322 9.46 -17.43 -3.15
C SER A 322 9.76 -16.05 -2.52
N LEU A 323 9.17 -14.98 -3.07
CA LEU A 323 9.22 -13.61 -2.55
C LEU A 323 7.89 -13.16 -1.90
N GLY A 324 7.05 -14.11 -1.50
CA GLY A 324 5.76 -13.85 -0.86
C GLY A 324 4.66 -13.41 -1.83
N ALA A 325 3.57 -12.87 -1.29
CA ALA A 325 2.32 -12.64 -2.02
C ALA A 325 2.41 -11.56 -3.13
N GLY A 326 3.45 -10.73 -3.14
CA GLY A 326 3.69 -9.72 -4.18
C GLY A 326 4.11 -10.30 -5.53
N LEU A 327 4.53 -11.57 -5.57
CA LEU A 327 4.87 -12.27 -6.80
C LEU A 327 4.24 -13.69 -6.82
N PRO A 328 3.05 -13.87 -7.42
CA PRO A 328 2.43 -15.18 -7.52
C PRO A 328 3.23 -16.14 -8.40
N GLY A 329 3.23 -17.43 -8.04
CA GLY A 329 3.97 -18.49 -8.74
C GLY A 329 3.58 -18.74 -10.20
N HIS A 330 2.47 -18.20 -10.69
CA HIS A 330 2.11 -18.27 -12.12
C HIS A 330 2.77 -17.18 -12.97
N GLY A 331 3.30 -16.12 -12.35
CA GLY A 331 3.94 -15.00 -13.05
C GLY A 331 5.16 -15.43 -13.85
N VAL A 332 5.37 -14.78 -14.99
CA VAL A 332 6.49 -14.99 -15.90
C VAL A 332 7.40 -13.76 -15.82
N LEU A 333 8.61 -13.98 -15.30
CA LEU A 333 9.67 -12.98 -15.26
C LEU A 333 10.38 -12.96 -16.62
N ILE A 334 10.76 -11.78 -17.08
CA ILE A 334 11.63 -11.64 -18.24
C ILE A 334 13.05 -11.42 -17.74
N VAL A 335 13.87 -12.46 -17.88
CA VAL A 335 15.22 -12.57 -17.34
C VAL A 335 16.21 -12.28 -18.45
N ASP A 336 17.19 -11.42 -18.17
CA ASP A 336 18.23 -11.02 -19.12
C ASP A 336 19.63 -11.27 -18.54
N PRO A 337 20.32 -12.34 -18.96
CA PRO A 337 21.71 -12.63 -18.58
C PRO A 337 22.74 -11.66 -19.15
N ASP A 338 22.36 -10.78 -20.08
CA ASP A 338 23.25 -9.77 -20.66
C ASP A 338 23.14 -8.43 -19.90
N ALA A 339 22.24 -8.34 -18.90
CA ALA A 339 22.03 -7.18 -18.05
C ALA A 339 22.30 -7.51 -16.57
N TYR A 340 23.06 -6.64 -15.89
CA TYR A 340 23.36 -6.79 -14.47
C TYR A 340 22.17 -6.32 -13.59
N PRO A 341 21.84 -7.00 -12.48
CA PRO A 341 20.74 -6.60 -11.62
C PRO A 341 20.90 -5.20 -11.01
N PHE A 342 19.77 -4.52 -10.81
CA PHE A 342 19.71 -3.24 -10.08
C PHE A 342 19.31 -3.50 -8.61
N GLY A 343 19.96 -2.86 -7.63
CA GLY A 343 19.75 -3.12 -6.19
C GLY A 343 18.47 -2.57 -5.55
N ALA A 344 17.36 -2.54 -6.29
CA ALA A 344 16.02 -2.21 -5.79
C ALA A 344 14.91 -2.89 -6.63
N GLY A 345 15.18 -4.11 -7.10
CA GLY A 345 14.35 -4.81 -8.08
C GLY A 345 14.34 -6.33 -7.84
N LEU A 346 14.41 -7.08 -8.93
CA LEU A 346 14.47 -8.55 -8.92
C LEU A 346 15.71 -9.03 -9.68
N ALA A 347 16.33 -10.10 -9.19
CA ALA A 347 17.45 -10.78 -9.83
C ALA A 347 17.19 -12.28 -9.87
N VAL A 348 17.71 -12.93 -10.91
CA VAL A 348 17.84 -14.39 -10.93
C VAL A 348 19.29 -14.76 -10.66
N LEU A 349 19.50 -15.59 -9.65
CA LEU A 349 20.76 -16.25 -9.35
C LEU A 349 20.73 -17.66 -9.94
N ARG A 350 21.79 -18.06 -10.62
CA ARG A 350 22.00 -19.44 -11.06
C ARG A 350 22.68 -20.25 -9.95
N GLU A 351 21.99 -21.26 -9.45
CA GLU A 351 22.46 -22.23 -8.46
C GLU A 351 22.54 -23.61 -9.11
N ASP A 352 23.76 -24.09 -9.34
CA ASP A 352 24.06 -25.35 -10.02
C ASP A 352 23.24 -25.51 -11.32
N ASP A 353 22.28 -26.43 -11.33
CA ASP A 353 21.40 -26.74 -12.47
C ASP A 353 20.08 -25.94 -12.51
N GLY A 354 19.88 -24.97 -11.62
CA GLY A 354 18.61 -24.26 -11.44
C GLY A 354 18.73 -22.74 -11.29
N TYR A 355 17.56 -22.09 -11.26
CA TYR A 355 17.40 -20.66 -11.05
C TYR A 355 16.74 -20.39 -9.70
N ARG A 356 17.34 -19.51 -8.89
CA ARG A 356 16.72 -18.92 -7.70
C ARG A 356 16.32 -17.49 -8.01
N LEU A 357 15.09 -17.14 -7.62
CA LEU A 357 14.63 -15.77 -7.67
C LEU A 357 14.93 -15.03 -6.36
N LEU A 358 15.46 -13.81 -6.50
CA LEU A 358 15.85 -12.93 -5.40
C LEU A 358 15.22 -11.55 -5.58
N GLN A 359 14.76 -10.95 -4.48
CA GLN A 359 14.57 -9.51 -4.38
C GLN A 359 15.92 -8.85 -4.09
N THR A 360 16.30 -7.82 -4.85
CA THR A 360 17.56 -7.12 -4.62
C THR A 360 17.38 -5.88 -3.74
N SER A 361 18.37 -5.64 -2.88
CA SER A 361 18.55 -4.40 -2.14
C SER A 361 20.02 -3.96 -2.19
N TYR A 362 20.32 -2.74 -1.75
CA TYR A 362 21.65 -2.40 -1.24
C TYR A 362 21.62 -2.42 0.29
N ASP A 363 22.74 -2.73 0.93
CA ASP A 363 22.92 -2.54 2.37
C ASP A 363 23.56 -1.18 2.73
N LEU A 364 23.83 -0.98 4.02
CA LEU A 364 24.38 0.28 4.54
C LEU A 364 25.82 0.56 4.07
N ALA A 365 26.55 -0.46 3.60
CA ALA A 365 27.87 -0.29 2.99
C ALA A 365 27.77 -0.04 1.47
N GLY A 366 26.56 0.01 0.92
CA GLY A 366 26.31 0.11 -0.52
C GLY A 366 26.46 -1.21 -1.26
N ALA A 367 26.66 -2.34 -0.56
CA ALA A 367 26.83 -3.63 -1.20
C ALA A 367 25.49 -4.20 -1.65
N MET A 368 25.42 -4.77 -2.86
CA MET A 368 24.19 -5.37 -3.36
C MET A 368 23.91 -6.69 -2.64
N ARG A 369 22.67 -6.89 -2.20
CA ARG A 369 22.18 -8.09 -1.53
C ARG A 369 20.97 -8.68 -2.23
N GLY A 370 20.83 -9.99 -2.16
CA GLY A 370 19.72 -10.76 -2.72
C GLY A 370 18.99 -11.52 -1.63
N HIS A 371 17.66 -11.35 -1.60
CA HIS A 371 16.79 -11.87 -0.55
C HIS A 371 15.75 -12.84 -1.12
N SER A 372 15.45 -13.91 -0.38
CA SER A 372 14.31 -14.80 -0.64
C SER A 372 13.55 -15.05 0.67
N LEU A 373 12.22 -15.25 0.58
CA LEU A 373 11.37 -15.51 1.75
C LEU A 373 11.07 -17.00 1.93
N ASN A 374 11.01 -17.77 0.84
CA ASN A 374 10.73 -19.21 0.87
C ASN A 374 11.70 -19.98 -0.07
N PRO A 375 12.78 -20.58 0.46
CA PRO A 375 13.26 -20.50 1.85
C PRO A 375 13.77 -19.10 2.21
N PRO A 376 13.84 -18.75 3.50
CA PRO A 376 14.53 -17.55 3.95
C PRO A 376 16.00 -17.59 3.52
N LEU A 377 16.43 -16.60 2.75
CA LEU A 377 17.81 -16.47 2.27
C LEU A 377 18.18 -14.99 2.17
N ASP A 378 19.40 -14.65 2.57
CA ASP A 378 20.00 -13.33 2.41
C ASP A 378 21.49 -13.55 2.06
N LEU A 379 21.91 -13.09 0.87
CA LEU A 379 23.29 -13.20 0.40
C LEU A 379 23.82 -11.89 -0.21
N ALA A 380 25.13 -11.68 -0.12
CA ALA A 380 25.82 -10.61 -0.82
C ALA A 380 26.04 -10.98 -2.30
N LEU A 381 25.63 -10.10 -3.21
CA LEU A 381 25.71 -10.31 -4.66
C LEU A 381 27.01 -9.77 -5.27
N ASP A 382 27.64 -8.77 -4.66
CA ASP A 382 28.87 -8.17 -5.21
C ASP A 382 30.10 -9.09 -5.18
N GLY A 383 30.06 -10.14 -4.36
CA GLY A 383 31.05 -11.24 -4.37
C GLY A 383 30.63 -12.46 -5.21
N THR A 384 29.46 -12.41 -5.86
CA THR A 384 28.96 -13.48 -6.73
C THR A 384 29.50 -13.26 -8.14
N ASP A 385 29.93 -14.35 -8.80
CA ASP A 385 30.30 -14.33 -10.22
C ASP A 385 29.17 -13.70 -11.06
N PRO A 386 29.42 -12.57 -11.78
CA PRO A 386 28.41 -11.92 -12.60
C PRO A 386 27.79 -12.84 -13.66
N ALA A 387 28.50 -13.87 -14.14
CA ALA A 387 27.95 -14.85 -15.09
C ALA A 387 26.84 -15.74 -14.50
N ARG A 388 26.68 -15.73 -13.16
CA ARG A 388 25.61 -16.41 -12.42
C ARG A 388 24.43 -15.50 -12.08
N LEU A 389 24.52 -14.20 -12.36
CA LEU A 389 23.45 -13.23 -12.09
C LEU A 389 22.80 -12.75 -13.40
N ALA A 390 21.49 -12.57 -13.36
CA ALA A 390 20.72 -12.00 -14.47
C ALA A 390 19.69 -11.01 -13.93
N ALA A 391 19.55 -9.87 -14.59
CA ALA A 391 18.50 -8.90 -14.26
C ALA A 391 17.11 -9.45 -14.63
N VAL A 392 16.10 -9.10 -13.84
CA VAL A 392 14.70 -9.22 -14.26
C VAL A 392 14.25 -7.86 -14.79
N LEU A 393 13.91 -7.80 -16.07
CA LEU A 393 13.53 -6.55 -16.74
C LEU A 393 12.03 -6.24 -16.60
N ALA A 394 11.20 -7.28 -16.49
CA ALA A 394 9.77 -7.16 -16.27
C ALA A 394 9.21 -8.43 -15.62
N VAL A 395 8.00 -8.32 -15.07
CA VAL A 395 7.17 -9.46 -14.67
C VAL A 395 5.82 -9.32 -15.35
N ILE A 396 5.37 -10.39 -15.98
CA ILE A 396 4.05 -10.49 -16.61
C ILE A 396 3.20 -11.47 -15.79
N PHE A 397 1.96 -11.06 -15.53
CA PHE A 397 0.92 -11.88 -14.92
C PHE A 397 -0.06 -12.26 -16.04
N PRO A 398 0.08 -13.45 -16.64
CA PRO A 398 -0.79 -13.91 -17.74
C PRO A 398 -2.17 -14.35 -17.25
#